data_AF-A0A9W6H026-F1
#
_entry.id   AF-A0A9W6H026-F1
#
_cell.length_a   1.000
_cell.length_b   1.000
_cell.length_c   1.000
_cell.angle_alpha   90.00
_cell.angle_beta   90.00
_cell.angle_gamma   90.00
#
_symmetry.space_group_name_H-M   'P 1'
#
loop_
_entity.id
_entity.type
_entity.pdbx_description
1 polymer ?
#
loop_
_entity_poly.entity_id
_entity_poly.type
_entity_poly.pdbx_seq_one_letter_code
_entity_poly.pdbx_strand_id
1 'polypeptide(L)'
;MHDEFASQSFVTIASHHEASSPSSHLLDERASHGYRPLDYEPDPRPLPSSDAASIALEYAVEALSNLFLDTRLEADFPDLLWSFVNLFHEGAAR
;
A
#
# COMPACT_ATOMS: atom_id res chain seq x y z
N MET A 1 -37.47 -6.86 51.24
CA MET A 1 -36.20 -7.56 51.51
C MET A 1 -36.15 -8.77 50.59
N HIS A 2 -35.32 -8.90 49.58
CA HIS A 2 -34.14 -8.17 49.14
C HIS A 2 -34.01 -8.35 47.61
N ASP A 3 -33.83 -7.25 46.89
CA ASP A 3 -33.34 -7.24 45.51
C ASP A 3 -31.85 -6.88 45.61
N GLU A 4 -30.97 -7.88 45.69
CA GLU A 4 -29.52 -7.66 45.80
C GLU A 4 -28.73 -8.86 45.24
N PHE A 5 -28.94 -9.22 43.96
CA PHE A 5 -28.09 -10.21 43.29
C PHE A 5 -27.68 -9.83 41.86
N ALA A 6 -28.00 -8.63 41.38
CA ALA A 6 -27.82 -8.25 39.98
C ALA A 6 -26.67 -7.27 39.68
N SER A 7 -25.70 -7.06 40.58
CA SER A 7 -24.66 -6.03 40.35
C SER A 7 -23.20 -6.49 40.46
N GLN A 8 -22.90 -7.78 40.60
CA GLN A 8 -21.50 -8.22 40.77
C GLN A 8 -21.12 -9.33 39.80
N SER A 9 -21.01 -9.06 38.50
CA SER A 9 -20.34 -10.04 37.60
C SER A 9 -19.69 -9.49 36.33
N PHE A 10 -19.99 -8.26 35.89
CA PHE A 10 -19.44 -7.79 34.61
C PHE A 10 -18.13 -6.99 34.71
N VAL A 11 -17.81 -6.41 35.87
CA VAL A 11 -16.64 -5.51 36.00
C VAL A 11 -15.37 -6.24 36.46
N THR A 12 -15.44 -7.46 37.00
CA THR A 12 -14.25 -8.19 37.46
C THR A 12 -13.44 -8.83 36.32
N ILE A 13 -14.03 -9.04 35.13
CA ILE A 13 -13.27 -9.55 33.97
C ILE A 13 -12.29 -8.49 33.42
N ALA A 14 -12.45 -7.22 33.78
CA ALA A 14 -11.62 -6.15 33.25
C ALA A 14 -10.30 -5.90 34.02
N SER A 15 -10.04 -6.56 35.17
CA SER A 15 -8.92 -6.16 36.04
C SER A 15 -7.69 -7.08 36.05
N HIS A 16 -7.58 -8.09 35.18
CA HIS A 16 -6.53 -9.13 35.35
C HIS A 16 -5.62 -9.45 34.16
N HIS A 17 -5.51 -8.63 33.10
CA HIS A 17 -4.50 -8.93 32.06
C HIS A 17 -3.97 -7.72 31.27
N GLU A 18 -3.67 -6.60 31.92
CA GLU A 18 -2.79 -5.55 31.36
C GLU A 18 -1.35 -5.72 31.88
N ALA A 19 -0.93 -6.96 32.14
CA ALA A 19 0.49 -7.27 32.05
C ALA A 19 0.77 -7.36 30.54
N SER A 20 1.38 -6.32 29.98
CA SER A 20 1.87 -6.29 28.59
C SER A 20 2.52 -7.65 28.30
N SER A 21 1.78 -8.46 27.53
CA SER A 21 2.21 -9.81 27.19
C SER A 21 3.49 -9.66 26.37
N PRO A 22 4.50 -10.54 26.50
CA PRO A 22 5.65 -10.52 25.60
C PRO A 22 5.23 -10.49 24.11
N SER A 23 4.07 -11.07 23.80
CA SER A 23 3.44 -11.02 22.48
C SER A 23 2.87 -9.65 22.11
N SER A 24 2.37 -8.83 23.05
CA SER A 24 1.83 -7.51 22.73
C SER A 24 2.92 -6.54 22.29
N HIS A 25 4.10 -6.59 22.90
CA HIS A 25 5.26 -5.80 22.45
C HIS A 25 5.69 -6.18 21.02
N LEU A 26 5.72 -7.47 20.70
CA LEU A 26 6.06 -7.95 19.34
C LEU A 26 4.98 -7.57 18.31
N LEU A 27 3.70 -7.52 18.71
CA LEU A 27 2.62 -7.08 17.85
C LEU A 27 2.70 -5.56 17.58
N ASP A 28 3.07 -4.76 18.57
CA ASP A 28 3.26 -3.32 18.44
C ASP A 28 4.47 -2.99 17.53
N GLU A 29 5.56 -3.74 17.67
CA GLU A 29 6.72 -3.66 16.80
C GLU A 29 6.39 -4.04 15.35
N ARG A 30 5.59 -5.09 15.14
CA ARG A 30 5.13 -5.52 13.81
C ARG A 30 4.11 -4.55 13.20
N ALA A 31 3.27 -3.92 14.02
CA ALA A 31 2.34 -2.89 13.55
C ALA A 31 3.09 -1.64 13.09
N SER A 32 4.21 -1.30 13.76
CA SER A 32 5.06 -0.16 13.41
C SER A 32 5.89 -0.39 12.14
N HIS A 33 6.31 -1.64 11.89
CA HIS A 33 7.07 -2.04 10.71
C HIS A 33 6.16 -2.83 9.78
N GLY A 34 5.40 -2.10 8.93
CA GLY A 34 4.43 -2.70 8.00
C GLY A 34 4.95 -3.96 7.31
N TYR A 35 4.08 -4.99 7.23
CA TYR A 35 4.44 -6.31 6.71
C TYR A 35 5.00 -6.22 5.28
N ARG A 36 6.29 -6.55 5.12
CA ARG A 36 6.94 -6.77 3.82
C ARG A 36 7.07 -8.27 3.62
N PRO A 37 6.41 -8.88 2.62
CA PRO A 37 6.68 -10.26 2.24
C PRO A 37 8.18 -10.46 2.05
N LEU A 38 8.74 -11.52 2.65
CA LEU A 38 10.12 -11.94 2.41
C LEU A 38 10.25 -12.32 0.93
N ASP A 39 11.46 -12.26 0.36
CA ASP A 39 11.69 -12.44 -1.09
C ASP A 39 11.16 -13.77 -1.69
N TYR A 40 10.74 -14.73 -0.86
CA TYR A 40 10.22 -16.04 -1.22
C TYR A 40 8.69 -16.15 -1.14
N GLU A 41 8.02 -15.20 -0.47
CA GLU A 41 6.57 -15.19 -0.33
C GLU A 41 5.98 -14.34 -1.47
N PRO A 42 5.06 -14.89 -2.28
CA PRO A 42 4.40 -14.13 -3.34
C PRO A 42 3.74 -12.87 -2.79
N ASP A 43 3.91 -11.72 -3.47
CA ASP A 43 3.19 -10.49 -3.11
C ASP A 43 1.67 -10.77 -3.19
N PRO A 44 0.93 -10.66 -2.06
CA PRO A 44 -0.49 -11.00 -2.04
C PRO A 44 -1.37 -9.95 -2.72
N ARG A 45 -0.81 -8.79 -3.13
CA ARG A 45 -1.58 -7.74 -3.80
C ARG A 45 -1.98 -8.19 -5.20
N PRO A 46 -3.26 -8.04 -5.58
CA PRO A 46 -3.67 -8.36 -6.94
C PRO A 46 -3.00 -7.41 -7.94
N LEU A 47 -2.70 -7.93 -9.12
CA LEU A 47 -2.30 -7.10 -10.24
C LEU A 47 -3.45 -6.15 -10.64
N PRO A 48 -3.15 -4.94 -11.13
CA PRO A 48 -4.18 -4.06 -11.67
C PRO A 48 -4.90 -4.73 -12.86
N SER A 49 -6.17 -4.39 -13.07
CA SER A 49 -6.87 -4.83 -14.27
C SER A 49 -6.23 -4.23 -15.51
N SER A 50 -6.32 -4.95 -16.65
CA SER A 50 -5.78 -4.48 -17.93
C SER A 50 -6.35 -3.11 -18.31
N ASP A 51 -7.65 -2.89 -18.09
CA ASP A 51 -8.31 -1.62 -18.38
C ASP A 51 -7.81 -0.49 -17.48
N ALA A 52 -7.68 -0.74 -16.17
CA ALA A 52 -7.18 0.27 -15.24
C ALA A 52 -5.72 0.64 -15.56
N ALA A 53 -4.89 -0.34 -15.93
CA ALA A 53 -3.52 -0.11 -16.35
C ALA A 53 -3.45 0.72 -17.65
N SER A 54 -4.30 0.41 -18.62
CA SER A 54 -4.37 1.14 -19.91
C SER A 54 -4.77 2.60 -19.71
N ILE A 55 -5.81 2.84 -18.90
CA ILE A 55 -6.27 4.18 -18.55
C ILE A 55 -5.18 4.98 -17.83
N ALA A 56 -4.49 4.36 -16.87
CA ALA A 56 -3.41 5.03 -16.15
C ALA A 56 -2.24 5.42 -17.07
N LEU A 57 -1.92 4.57 -18.05
CA LEU A 57 -0.88 4.84 -19.04
C LEU A 57 -1.27 6.00 -19.95
N GLU A 58 -2.52 6.05 -20.41
CA GLU A 58 -3.05 7.17 -21.20
C GLU A 58 -2.89 8.48 -20.45
N TYR A 59 -3.32 8.53 -19.18
CA TYR A 59 -3.16 9.73 -18.35
C TYR A 59 -1.70 10.13 -18.13
N ALA A 60 -0.78 9.17 -17.98
CA ALA A 60 0.64 9.45 -17.81
C ALA A 60 1.22 10.11 -19.07
N VAL A 61 0.93 9.56 -20.26
CA VAL A 61 1.38 10.12 -21.54
C VAL A 61 0.76 11.50 -21.78
N GLU A 62 -0.53 11.67 -21.49
CA GLU A 62 -1.22 12.96 -21.60
C GLU A 62 -0.60 14.02 -20.68
N ALA A 63 -0.27 13.66 -19.44
CA ALA A 63 0.39 14.58 -18.50
C ALA A 63 1.79 15.00 -19.00
N LEU A 64 2.55 14.08 -19.59
CA LEU A 64 3.85 14.38 -20.20
C LEU A 64 3.68 15.31 -21.41
N SER A 65 2.73 15.03 -22.30
CA SER A 65 2.41 15.89 -23.43
C SER A 65 2.08 17.31 -22.98
N ASN A 66 1.19 17.48 -22.01
CA ASN A 66 0.79 18.79 -21.50
C ASN A 66 1.92 19.57 -20.82
N LEU A 67 2.95 18.89 -20.31
CA LEU A 67 4.11 19.53 -19.69
C LEU A 67 5.13 20.02 -20.73
N PHE A 68 5.23 19.37 -21.88
CA PHE A 68 6.30 19.58 -22.86
C PHE A 68 5.86 20.32 -24.11
N LEU A 69 4.67 20.00 -24.65
CA LEU A 69 4.15 20.65 -25.85
C LEU A 69 3.98 22.15 -25.62
N ASP A 70 4.29 22.95 -26.64
CA ASP A 70 4.24 24.42 -26.59
C ASP A 70 5.17 25.05 -25.52
N THR A 71 6.15 24.29 -25.03
CA THR A 71 7.16 24.79 -24.09
C THR A 71 8.56 24.77 -24.69
N ARG A 72 9.51 25.39 -23.99
CA ARG A 72 10.93 25.31 -24.36
C ARG A 72 11.53 23.90 -24.28
N LEU A 73 10.81 22.96 -23.67
CA LEU A 73 11.24 21.57 -23.48
C LEU A 73 10.75 20.66 -24.62
N GLU A 74 9.89 21.15 -25.52
CA GLU A 74 9.27 20.34 -26.58
C GLU A 74 10.29 19.56 -27.43
N ALA A 75 11.47 20.16 -27.68
CA ALA A 75 12.54 19.51 -28.44
C ALA A 75 13.05 18.21 -27.79
N ASP A 76 12.98 18.10 -26.46
CA ASP A 76 13.44 16.94 -25.70
C ASP A 76 12.34 15.86 -25.56
N PHE A 77 11.11 16.16 -25.96
CA PHE A 77 9.96 15.28 -25.76
C PHE A 77 10.06 13.91 -26.46
N PRO A 78 10.51 13.81 -27.73
CA PRO A 78 10.61 12.51 -28.42
C PRO A 78 11.58 11.53 -27.74
N ASP A 79 12.74 12.02 -27.29
CA ASP A 79 13.75 11.21 -26.62
C ASP A 79 13.28 10.75 -25.23
N LEU A 80 12.51 11.59 -24.55
CA LEU A 80 11.87 11.24 -23.28
C LEU A 80 10.78 10.18 -23.46
N LEU A 81 9.91 10.32 -24.47
CA LEU A 81 8.89 9.31 -24.79
C LEU A 81 9.52 7.97 -25.13
N TRP A 82 10.60 7.97 -25.92
CA TRP A 82 11.35 6.76 -26.22
C TRP A 82 11.88 6.09 -24.96
N SER A 83 12.53 6.87 -24.08
CA SER A 83 13.07 6.38 -22.82
C SER A 83 11.97 5.81 -21.90
N PHE A 84 10.81 6.46 -21.86
CA PHE A 84 9.65 6.02 -21.08
C PHE A 84 9.11 4.67 -21.55
N VAL A 85 8.93 4.47 -22.87
CA VAL A 85 8.50 3.18 -23.43
C VAL A 85 9.56 2.10 -23.21
N ASN A 86 10.84 2.45 -23.30
CA ASN A 86 11.93 1.51 -23.12
C ASN A 86 11.96 0.87 -21.71
N LEU A 87 11.46 1.56 -20.67
CA LEU A 87 11.32 1.00 -19.32
C LEU A 87 10.42 -0.24 -19.29
N PHE A 88 9.37 -0.27 -20.12
CA PHE A 88 8.46 -1.40 -20.18
C PHE A 88 9.10 -2.59 -20.89
N HIS A 89 9.95 -2.35 -21.89
CA HIS A 89 10.71 -3.42 -22.56
C HIS A 89 11.74 -4.07 -21.63
N GLU A 90 12.49 -3.26 -20.88
CA GLU A 90 13.45 -3.76 -19.89
C GLU A 90 12.77 -4.51 -18.74
N GLY A 91 11.63 -4.01 -18.25
CA GLY A 91 10.85 -4.66 -17.21
C GLY A 91 10.21 -5.98 -17.66
N ALA A 92 9.73 -6.06 -18.91
CA ALA A 92 9.16 -7.29 -19.47
C ALA A 92 10.20 -8.36 -19.82
N ALA A 93 11.46 -7.96 -20.02
CA ALA A 93 12.58 -8.87 -20.26
C ALA A 93 13.13 -9.49 -18.97
N ARG A 94 12.71 -9.01 -17.80
CA ARG A 94 13.17 -9.44 -16.46
C ARG A 94 12.20 -10.41 -15.81
#